data_AF-A0A382AAC1-F1
#
_entry.id   AF-A0A382AAC1-F1
#
_cell.length_a   1.000
_cell.length_b   1.000
_cell.length_c   1.000
_cell.angle_alpha   90.00
_cell.angle_beta   90.00
_cell.angle_gamma   90.00
#
_symmetry.space_group_name_H-M   'P 1'
#
loop_
_entity.id
_entity.type
_entity.pdbx_description
1 polymer ?
#
loop_
_entity_poly.entity_id
_entity_poly.type
_entity_poly.pdbx_seq_one_letter_code
_entity_poly.pdbx_strand_id
1 'polypeptide(L)'
;MGKYFLRRLLLAIPTIFGVTVLIFLAMRVIPGDPLRSIIGEGQIYVLSDKELAEVKASLGYDKPLVIQYLAWMQDVAKGNLGYSFWQKDKSI
;
A
#
# COMPACT_ATOMS: atom_id res chain seq x y z
N MET A 1 -8.04 10.51 36.11
CA MET A 1 -7.45 9.45 35.26
C MET A 1 -7.92 9.47 33.80
N GLY A 2 -9.24 9.44 33.51
CA GLY A 2 -9.74 9.40 32.12
C GLY A 2 -9.31 10.56 31.21
N LYS A 3 -9.24 11.80 31.74
CA LYS A 3 -8.79 12.98 30.98
C LYS A 3 -7.32 12.91 30.56
N TYR A 4 -6.48 12.27 31.36
CA TYR A 4 -5.07 12.02 31.03
C TYR A 4 -4.93 10.92 29.96
N PHE A 5 -5.73 9.85 30.10
CA PHE A 5 -5.76 8.77 29.11
C PHE A 5 -6.22 9.27 27.73
N LEU A 6 -7.29 10.07 27.68
CA LEU A 6 -7.82 10.64 26.45
C LEU A 6 -6.83 11.61 25.79
N ARG A 7 -6.17 12.46 26.59
CA ARG A 7 -5.12 13.36 26.09
C ARG A 7 -3.95 12.59 25.48
N ARG A 8 -3.54 11.49 26.12
CA ARG A 8 -2.46 10.63 25.63
C ARG A 8 -2.86 9.90 24.34
N LEU A 9 -4.11 9.46 24.23
CA LEU A 9 -4.66 8.86 23.00
C LEU A 9 -4.69 9.87 21.85
N LEU A 10 -5.14 11.10 22.10
CA LEU A 10 -5.19 12.17 21.11
C LEU A 10 -3.79 12.57 20.60
N LEU A 11 -2.77 12.52 21.47
CA LEU A 11 -1.38 12.76 21.08
C LEU A 11 -0.77 11.58 20.30
N ALA A 12 -1.27 10.36 20.49
CA ALA A 12 -0.84 9.19 19.73
C ALA A 12 -1.29 9.26 18.26
N ILE A 13 -2.49 9.80 17.99
CA ILE A 13 -3.05 9.91 16.63
C ILE A 13 -2.08 10.60 15.64
N PRO A 14 -1.57 11.83 15.87
CA PRO A 14 -0.65 12.48 14.94
C PRO A 14 0.69 11.75 14.83
N THR A 15 1.12 11.06 15.89
CA THR A 15 2.37 10.29 15.90
C THR A 15 2.24 9.07 14.99
N ILE A 16 1.17 8.29 15.17
CA ILE A 16 0.84 7.13 14.34
C ILE A 16 0.64 7.58 12.90
N PHE A 17 -0.12 8.65 12.67
CA PHE A 17 -0.31 9.22 11.35
C PHE A 17 1.03 9.55 10.67
N GLY A 18 1.91 10.28 11.35
CA GLY A 18 3.25 10.61 10.82
C GLY A 18 4.05 9.36 10.44
N VAL A 19 4.07 8.34 11.30
CA VAL A 19 4.75 7.06 11.01
C VAL A 19 4.13 6.35 9.80
N THR A 20 2.80 6.30 9.69
CA THR A 20 2.13 5.66 8.52
C THR A 20 2.46 6.37 7.22
N VAL A 21 2.51 7.71 7.22
CA VAL A 21 2.91 8.50 6.03
C VAL A 21 4.36 8.19 5.66
N LEU A 22 5.27 8.13 6.64
CA LEU A 22 6.67 7.79 6.41
C LEU A 22 6.82 6.38 5.81
N ILE A 23 6.09 5.40 6.33
CA ILE A 23 6.09 4.02 5.79
C ILE A 23 5.55 4.02 4.36
N PHE A 24 4.42 4.67 4.11
CA PHE A 24 3.82 4.75 2.77
C PHE A 24 4.77 5.37 1.75
N LEU A 25 5.41 6.49 2.11
CA LEU A 25 6.39 7.14 1.26
C LEU A 25 7.64 6.28 1.06
N ALA A 26 8.15 5.64 2.12
CA ALA A 26 9.29 4.73 2.02
C ALA A 26 8.99 3.59 1.03
N MET A 27 7.81 2.97 1.11
CA MET A 27 7.39 1.93 0.17
C MET A 27 7.26 2.43 -1.28
N ARG A 28 6.89 3.70 -1.50
CA ARG A 28 6.80 4.30 -2.84
C ARG A 28 8.16 4.72 -3.41
N VAL A 29 9.13 5.03 -2.54
CA VAL A 29 10.49 5.42 -2.92
C VAL A 29 11.38 4.21 -3.18
N ILE A 30 11.10 3.05 -2.57
CA ILE A 30 11.85 1.82 -2.84
C ILE A 30 11.83 1.53 -4.35
N PRO A 31 13.00 1.60 -5.02
CA PRO A 31 13.10 1.32 -6.45
C PRO A 31 12.99 -0.19 -6.65
N GLY A 32 11.78 -0.61 -6.90
CA GLY A 32 11.39 -1.96 -7.27
C GLY A 32 9.96 -1.83 -7.73
N ASP A 33 9.72 -1.86 -9.03
CA ASP A 33 8.37 -1.99 -9.54
C ASP A 33 8.07 -3.50 -9.49
N PRO A 34 7.44 -4.06 -8.44
CA PRO A 34 7.13 -5.49 -8.39
C PRO A 34 6.23 -5.88 -9.58
N LEU A 35 5.58 -4.90 -10.23
CA LEU A 35 4.81 -5.10 -11.44
C LEU A 35 5.70 -5.27 -12.69
N ARG A 36 6.96 -4.84 -12.67
CA ARG A 36 7.90 -5.15 -13.77
C ARG A 36 8.53 -6.53 -13.64
N SER A 37 8.49 -7.11 -12.45
CA SER A 37 9.02 -8.44 -12.14
C SER A 37 8.02 -9.20 -11.30
N ILE A 38 6.86 -9.54 -11.86
CA ILE A 38 5.96 -10.49 -11.21
C ILE A 38 6.62 -11.86 -11.37
N ILE A 39 7.13 -12.40 -10.27
CA ILE A 39 7.66 -13.77 -10.19
C ILE A 39 6.46 -14.69 -10.01
N GLY A 40 5.82 -15.05 -11.12
CA GLY A 40 4.79 -16.09 -11.17
C GLY A 40 5.46 -17.43 -11.50
N GLU A 41 5.29 -18.44 -10.65
CA GLU A 41 5.69 -19.83 -10.96
C GLU A 41 7.17 -20.04 -11.35
N GLY A 42 8.09 -19.28 -10.76
CA GLY A 42 9.52 -19.40 -11.08
C GLY A 42 9.92 -18.86 -12.45
N GLN A 43 9.03 -18.12 -13.11
CA GLN A 43 9.34 -17.36 -14.32
C GLN A 43 9.24 -15.85 -14.06
N ILE A 44 10.20 -15.11 -14.61
CA ILE A 44 10.20 -13.65 -14.59
C ILE A 44 9.28 -13.20 -15.73
N TYR A 45 8.05 -12.81 -15.41
CA TYR A 45 7.16 -12.17 -16.39
C TYR A 45 7.49 -10.68 -16.44
N VAL A 46 8.06 -10.24 -17.55
CA VAL A 46 8.19 -8.81 -17.88
C VAL A 46 6.90 -8.41 -18.57
N LEU A 47 6.01 -7.74 -17.84
CA LEU A 47 4.77 -7.20 -18.39
C LEU A 47 5.08 -6.19 -19.52
N SER A 48 4.36 -6.30 -20.63
CA SER A 48 4.39 -5.27 -21.69
C SER A 48 3.89 -3.93 -21.13
N ASP A 49 4.32 -2.81 -21.71
CA ASP A 49 3.96 -1.46 -21.22
C ASP A 49 2.43 -1.26 -21.11
N LYS A 50 1.65 -1.92 -22.00
CA LYS A 50 0.19 -1.93 -21.94
C LYS A 50 -0.35 -2.68 -20.73
N GLU A 51 0.15 -3.89 -20.49
CA GLU A 51 -0.30 -4.74 -19.38
C GLU A 51 0.12 -4.11 -18.04
N LEU A 52 1.31 -3.50 -17.98
CA LEU A 52 1.77 -2.74 -16.82
C LEU A 52 0.83 -1.55 -16.53
N ALA A 53 0.33 -0.86 -17.55
CA ALA A 53 -0.60 0.25 -17.38
C ALA A 53 -1.98 -0.23 -16.87
N GLU A 54 -2.48 -1.34 -17.41
CA GLU A 54 -3.74 -1.95 -16.95
C GLU A 54 -3.66 -2.43 -15.50
N VAL A 55 -2.55 -3.07 -15.11
CA VAL A 55 -2.30 -3.51 -13.74
C VAL A 55 -2.12 -2.31 -12.79
N LYS A 56 -1.46 -1.24 -13.23
CA LYS A 56 -1.35 0.00 -12.44
C LYS A 56 -2.72 0.66 -12.23
N ALA A 57 -3.57 0.65 -13.24
CA ALA A 57 -4.92 1.18 -13.15
C ALA A 57 -5.81 0.34 -12.22
N SER A 58 -5.72 -1.00 -12.31
CA SER A 58 -6.50 -1.89 -11.43
C SER A 58 -6.08 -1.78 -9.96
N LEU A 59 -4.79 -1.55 -9.69
CA LEU A 59 -4.25 -1.30 -8.36
C LEU A 59 -4.40 0.16 -7.89
N GLY A 60 -4.92 1.06 -8.73
CA GLY A 60 -5.06 2.48 -8.42
C GLY A 60 -3.73 3.25 -8.28
N TYR A 61 -2.64 2.69 -8.79
CA TYR A 61 -1.29 3.29 -8.77
C TYR A 61 -1.14 4.45 -9.77
N ASP A 62 -2.15 4.64 -10.62
CA ASP A 62 -2.36 5.75 -11.56
C ASP A 62 -2.97 7.01 -10.90
N LYS A 63 -3.56 6.88 -9.70
CA LYS A 63 -4.21 7.98 -8.99
C LYS A 63 -3.19 8.90 -8.28
N PRO A 64 -3.55 10.16 -7.94
CA PRO A 64 -2.71 11.02 -7.10
C PRO A 64 -2.32 10.34 -5.77
N LEU A 65 -1.09 10.61 -5.28
CA LEU A 65 -0.53 9.99 -4.07
C LEU A 65 -1.44 10.13 -2.83
N VAL A 66 -2.14 11.26 -2.72
CA VAL A 66 -3.10 11.51 -1.63
C VAL A 66 -4.25 10.50 -1.68
N ILE A 67 -4.78 10.22 -2.88
CA ILE A 67 -5.88 9.25 -3.05
C ILE A 67 -5.39 7.83 -2.76
N GLN A 68 -4.18 7.49 -3.21
CA GLN A 68 -3.56 6.19 -2.90
C GLN A 68 -3.40 5.98 -1.39
N TYR A 69 -2.87 6.99 -0.69
CA TYR A 69 -2.69 6.94 0.76
C TYR A 69 -4.03 6.81 1.51
N LEU A 70 -5.04 7.59 1.12
CA LEU A 70 -6.37 7.53 1.77
C LEU A 70 -7.07 6.18 1.54
N ALA A 71 -6.99 5.63 0.32
CA ALA A 71 -7.52 4.31 0.02
C ALA A 71 -6.81 3.22 0.85
N TRP A 72 -5.48 3.24 0.89
CA TRP A 72 -4.69 2.32 1.70
C TRP A 72 -5.01 2.44 3.20
N MET A 73 -5.12 3.66 3.74
CA MET A 73 -5.50 3.89 5.13
C MET A 73 -6.91 3.35 5.44
N GLN A 74 -7.85 3.50 4.50
CA GLN A 74 -9.20 2.96 4.67
C GLN A 74 -9.20 1.43 4.73
N ASP A 75 -8.41 0.78 3.89
CA ASP A 75 -8.27 -0.69 3.91
C ASP A 75 -7.60 -1.16 5.20
N VAL A 76 -6.51 -0.53 5.62
CA VAL A 76 -5.84 -0.83 6.90
C VAL A 76 -6.77 -0.64 8.09
N ALA A 77 -7.58 0.44 8.10
CA ALA A 77 -8.57 0.68 9.15
C ALA A 77 -9.67 -0.39 9.20
N LYS A 78 -9.95 -1.06 8.07
CA LYS A 78 -10.86 -2.22 7.99
C LYS A 78 -10.15 -3.55 8.28
N GLY A 79 -8.85 -3.55 8.56
CA GLY A 79 -8.04 -4.74 8.75
C GLY A 79 -7.62 -5.44 7.44
N ASN A 80 -7.83 -4.80 6.29
CA ASN A 80 -7.35 -5.28 5.01
C ASN A 80 -5.94 -4.73 4.74
N LEU A 81 -4.94 -5.62 4.72
CA LEU A 81 -3.53 -5.24 4.50
C LEU A 81 -3.11 -5.33 3.03
N GLY A 82 -4.05 -5.66 2.13
CA GLY A 82 -3.78 -5.92 0.72
C GLY A 82 -3.28 -7.34 0.46
N TYR A 83 -2.88 -7.57 -0.79
CA TYR A 83 -2.44 -8.88 -1.28
C TYR A 83 -0.91 -8.94 -1.39
N SER A 84 -0.33 -10.09 -1.05
CA SER A 84 1.09 -10.36 -1.26
C SER A 84 1.32 -10.81 -2.69
N PHE A 85 2.10 -10.05 -3.47
CA PHE A 85 2.49 -10.45 -4.83
C PHE A 85 3.41 -11.69 -4.85
N TRP A 86 3.96 -12.10 -3.71
CA TRP A 86 4.85 -13.27 -3.58
C TRP A 86 4.10 -14.58 -3.35
N GLN A 87 2.87 -14.50 -2.85
CA GLN A 87 2.07 -15.68 -2.52
C GLN A 87 0.86 -15.65 -3.43
N LYS A 88 0.87 -16.51 -4.46
CA LYS A 88 -0.18 -16.67 -5.46
C LYS A 88 -1.49 -17.08 -4.77
N ASP A 89 -2.23 -16.12 -4.22
CA ASP A 89 -3.62 -16.32 -3.83
C ASP A 89 -4.49 -16.05 -5.06
N LYS A 90 -5.25 -17.06 -5.48
CA LYS A 90 -5.90 -17.16 -6.80
C LYS A 90 -7.16 -16.28 -6.94
N SER A 91 -7.12 -15.04 -6.48
CA SER A 91 -8.30 -14.14 -6.50
C SER A 91 -8.24 -13.03 -7.55
N ILE A 92 -7.29 -13.10 -8.50
CA ILE A 92 -7.24 -12.25 -9.71
C ILE A 92 -7.27 -13.16 -10.93
#